data_AF-A0A3D4B8Z0-F1
#
_entry.id   AF-A0A3D4B8Z0-F1
#
_cell.length_a   1.000
_cell.length_b   1.000
_cell.length_c   1.000
_cell.angle_alpha   90.00
_cell.angle_beta   90.00
_cell.angle_gamma   90.00
#
_symmetry.space_group_name_H-M   'P 1'
#
loop_
_entity.id
_entity.type
_entity.pdbx_description
1 polymer ?
#
loop_
_entity_poly.entity_id
_entity_poly.type
_entity_poly.pdbx_seq_one_letter_code
_entity_poly.pdbx_strand_id
1 'polypeptide(L)'
;MSFLIDLECGACGEHHAADELQNLCPACGKPLLARYDLTSAGQTLTKEALELREPTLWRYREVLPVREDDYIVSLGEGGTPLVHTDRLGETLGMDALYIKDESLNPTGSFKARGLCMAVSRAAELGATALAIPSAGNAAGAMAAYAAKAGLPAYVFMPRDTPAAFIIECYAHGAHVELIDGLITDCGQIVAERKDQEGWFDVSTLKEP
;
A
#
# COMPACT_ATOMS: atom_id res chain seq x y z
N MET A 1 -11.74 2.10 14.52
CA MET A 1 -12.19 3.44 14.12
C MET A 1 -11.01 4.34 13.81
N SER A 2 -10.94 4.77 12.55
CA SER A 2 -10.00 5.75 12.00
C SER A 2 -10.46 7.18 12.30
N PHE A 3 -9.49 8.10 12.45
CA PHE A 3 -9.71 9.54 12.58
C PHE A 3 -9.41 10.31 11.29
N LEU A 4 -9.51 9.65 10.13
CA LEU A 4 -9.40 10.29 8.82
C LEU A 4 -10.47 11.38 8.64
N ILE A 5 -10.03 12.59 8.32
CA ILE A 5 -10.87 13.77 8.06
C ILE A 5 -11.14 13.88 6.56
N ASP A 6 -10.09 14.15 5.80
CA ASP A 6 -10.13 14.45 4.38
C ASP A 6 -8.78 14.12 3.72
N LEU A 7 -8.69 14.42 2.42
CA LEU A 7 -7.49 14.32 1.63
C LEU A 7 -7.04 15.71 1.19
N GLU A 8 -5.78 16.06 1.41
CA GLU A 8 -5.21 17.35 0.98
C GLU A 8 -4.19 17.12 -0.14
N CYS A 9 -4.32 17.84 -1.24
CA CYS A 9 -3.33 17.79 -2.30
C CYS A 9 -1.98 18.34 -1.82
N GLY A 10 -0.92 17.51 -1.91
CA GLY A 10 0.42 17.87 -1.45
C GLY A 10 1.12 18.98 -2.25
N ALA A 11 0.48 19.53 -3.29
CA ALA A 11 1.01 20.60 -4.12
C ALA A 11 0.17 21.88 -4.09
N CYS A 12 -1.14 21.80 -4.32
CA CYS A 12 -2.02 22.98 -4.36
C CYS A 12 -2.76 23.25 -3.03
N GLY A 13 -2.75 22.31 -2.08
CA GLY A 13 -3.45 22.43 -0.80
C GLY A 13 -4.98 22.33 -0.90
N GLU A 14 -5.51 21.89 -2.05
CA GLU A 14 -6.95 21.66 -2.20
C GLU A 14 -7.39 20.43 -1.40
N HIS A 15 -8.58 20.52 -0.80
CA HIS A 15 -9.14 19.47 0.04
C HIS A 15 -10.19 18.67 -0.74
N HIS A 16 -10.15 17.36 -0.57
CA HIS A 16 -11.00 16.38 -1.26
C HIS A 16 -11.65 15.45 -0.23
N ALA A 17 -12.85 14.95 -0.55
CA ALA A 17 -13.57 14.03 0.34
C ALA A 17 -12.77 12.74 0.53
N ALA A 18 -12.56 12.31 1.77
CA ALA A 18 -11.83 11.07 2.03
C ALA A 18 -12.57 9.82 1.56
N ASP A 19 -13.90 9.85 1.53
CA ASP A 19 -14.77 8.69 1.33
C ASP A 19 -15.25 8.54 -0.13
N GLU A 20 -14.42 8.97 -1.07
CA GLU A 20 -14.64 8.82 -2.51
C GLU A 20 -13.49 8.02 -3.14
N LEU A 21 -13.83 7.08 -4.03
CA LEU A 21 -12.85 6.30 -4.76
C LEU A 21 -12.15 7.19 -5.81
N GLN A 22 -10.95 7.68 -5.48
CA GLN A 22 -10.21 8.63 -6.31
C GLN A 22 -8.69 8.42 -6.22
N ASN A 23 -7.93 8.94 -7.19
CA ASN A 23 -6.47 8.84 -7.21
C ASN A 23 -5.81 10.20 -6.92
N LEU A 24 -5.59 11.00 -7.97
CA LEU A 24 -4.83 12.24 -7.93
C LEU A 24 -5.77 13.44 -7.82
N CYS A 25 -5.25 14.56 -7.31
CA CYS A 25 -5.95 15.84 -7.28
C CYS A 25 -6.46 16.21 -8.68
N PRO A 26 -7.78 16.39 -8.90
CA PRO A 26 -8.34 16.74 -10.21
C PRO A 26 -7.83 18.07 -10.76
N ALA A 27 -7.47 19.02 -9.90
CA ALA A 27 -7.04 20.36 -10.31
C ALA A 27 -5.60 20.41 -10.84
N CYS A 28 -4.69 19.59 -10.32
CA CYS A 28 -3.26 19.67 -10.66
C CYS A 28 -2.55 18.32 -10.92
N GLY A 29 -3.26 17.20 -10.80
CA GLY A 29 -2.73 15.86 -11.04
C GLY A 29 -1.65 15.41 -10.05
N LYS A 30 -1.60 15.99 -8.84
CA LYS A 30 -0.63 15.65 -7.80
C LYS A 30 -1.23 14.75 -6.72
N PRO A 31 -0.40 14.02 -5.97
CA PRO A 31 -0.86 13.06 -4.98
C PRO A 31 -1.62 13.72 -3.83
N LEU A 32 -2.60 12.98 -3.32
CA LEU A 32 -3.41 13.36 -2.18
C LEU A 32 -2.79 12.81 -0.89
N LEU A 33 -2.80 13.61 0.18
CA LEU A 33 -2.28 13.27 1.49
C LEU A 33 -3.43 13.12 2.48
N ALA A 34 -3.51 11.97 3.14
CA ALA A 34 -4.49 11.75 4.20
C ALA A 34 -4.28 12.69 5.39
N ARG A 35 -5.33 13.37 5.83
CA ARG A 35 -5.35 14.23 7.02
C ARG A 35 -6.20 13.62 8.12
N TYR A 36 -5.67 13.68 9.33
CA TYR A 36 -6.25 13.01 10.50
C TYR A 36 -6.49 14.00 11.63
N ASP A 37 -7.55 13.78 12.41
CA ASP A 37 -7.72 14.44 13.70
C ASP A 37 -6.78 13.79 14.73
N LEU A 38 -5.55 14.28 14.77
CA LEU A 38 -4.52 13.77 15.68
C LEU A 38 -4.83 14.07 17.16
N THR A 39 -5.65 15.09 17.43
CA THR A 39 -6.04 15.42 18.81
C THR A 39 -6.96 14.34 19.35
N SER A 40 -7.96 13.94 18.57
CA SER A 40 -8.87 12.87 18.94
C SER A 40 -8.21 11.49 18.88
N ALA A 41 -7.40 11.23 17.84
CA ALA A 41 -6.62 9.99 17.73
C ALA A 41 -5.72 9.75 18.94
N GLY A 42 -5.05 10.80 19.42
CA GLY A 42 -4.14 10.74 20.58
C GLY A 42 -4.81 10.34 21.90
N GLN A 43 -6.14 10.40 21.98
CA GLN A 43 -6.87 9.97 23.18
C GLN A 43 -6.86 8.44 23.35
N THR A 44 -6.78 7.67 22.25
CA THR A 44 -6.78 6.20 22.29
C THR A 44 -5.50 5.58 21.73
N LEU A 45 -4.77 6.31 20.90
CA LEU A 45 -3.45 5.93 20.39
C LEU A 45 -2.36 6.29 21.40
N THR A 46 -2.35 5.62 22.56
CA THR A 46 -1.34 5.81 23.60
C THR A 46 -0.28 4.71 23.57
N LYS A 47 0.86 4.92 24.25
CA LYS A 47 1.92 3.90 24.34
C LYS A 47 1.43 2.64 25.05
N GLU A 48 0.70 2.82 26.13
CA GLU A 48 0.13 1.74 26.95
C GLU A 48 -0.90 0.95 26.14
N ALA A 49 -1.75 1.64 25.37
CA ALA A 49 -2.69 0.99 24.47
C ALA A 49 -1.98 0.20 23.38
N LEU A 50 -0.88 0.73 22.81
CA LEU A 50 -0.10 0.04 21.80
C LEU A 50 0.54 -1.22 22.37
N GLU A 51 1.14 -1.20 23.56
CA GLU A 51 1.78 -2.36 24.20
C GLU A 51 0.87 -3.57 24.34
N LEU A 52 -0.44 -3.35 24.51
CA LEU A 52 -1.45 -4.41 24.64
C LEU A 52 -2.00 -4.92 23.30
N ARG A 53 -1.76 -4.20 22.20
CA ARG A 53 -2.25 -4.58 20.86
C ARG A 53 -1.28 -5.56 20.19
N GLU A 54 -1.82 -6.44 19.37
CA GLU A 54 -1.03 -7.30 18.48
C GLU A 54 -0.05 -6.44 17.65
N PRO A 55 1.21 -6.86 17.47
CA PRO A 55 2.23 -6.03 16.84
C PRO A 55 2.10 -5.89 15.31
N THR A 56 0.89 -5.89 14.73
CA THR A 56 0.69 -5.67 13.29
C THR A 56 0.64 -4.17 12.95
N LEU A 57 0.59 -3.82 11.66
CA LEU A 57 0.35 -2.45 11.20
C LEU A 57 -0.99 -1.90 11.73
N TRP A 58 -2.01 -2.76 11.85
CA TRP A 58 -3.36 -2.40 12.27
C TRP A 58 -3.45 -1.98 13.74
N ARG A 59 -2.40 -2.16 14.54
CA ARG A 59 -2.33 -1.58 15.89
C ARG A 59 -2.39 -0.05 15.89
N TYR A 60 -2.14 0.60 14.75
CA TYR A 60 -2.21 2.05 14.57
C TYR A 60 -3.52 2.54 13.92
N ARG A 61 -4.59 1.74 13.97
CA ARG A 61 -5.89 1.98 13.28
C ARG A 61 -6.43 3.40 13.33
N GLU A 62 -6.16 4.16 14.39
CA GLU A 62 -6.59 5.55 14.55
C GLU A 62 -6.08 6.46 13.42
N VAL A 63 -4.90 6.15 12.86
CA VAL A 63 -4.23 6.92 11.81
C VAL A 63 -4.04 6.11 10.53
N LEU A 64 -4.92 5.14 10.29
CA LEU A 64 -5.02 4.39 9.03
C LEU A 64 -6.34 4.77 8.34
N PRO A 65 -6.44 4.76 7.00
CA PRO A 65 -7.57 5.36 6.29
C PRO A 65 -8.84 4.50 6.24
N VAL A 66 -8.81 3.27 6.78
CA VAL A 66 -9.95 2.34 6.75
C VAL A 66 -10.87 2.61 7.93
N ARG A 67 -12.17 2.83 7.68
CA ARG A 67 -13.16 3.18 8.70
C ARG A 67 -13.81 1.96 9.33
N GLU A 68 -14.15 0.98 8.50
CA GLU A 68 -14.91 -0.22 8.82
C GLU A 68 -13.98 -1.44 8.93
N ASP A 69 -14.02 -2.10 10.09
CA ASP A 69 -13.11 -3.22 10.38
C ASP A 69 -13.35 -4.43 9.44
N ASP A 70 -14.54 -4.56 8.84
CA ASP A 70 -14.89 -5.63 7.89
C ASP A 70 -14.10 -5.56 6.57
N TYR A 71 -13.56 -4.38 6.24
CA TYR A 71 -12.73 -4.18 5.05
C TYR A 71 -11.23 -4.31 5.31
N ILE A 72 -10.82 -4.66 6.54
CA ILE A 72 -9.42 -4.87 6.89
C ILE A 72 -8.89 -6.13 6.19
N VAL A 73 -8.03 -5.92 5.19
CA VAL A 73 -7.30 -6.97 4.49
C VAL A 73 -5.88 -7.03 5.05
N SER A 74 -5.64 -7.96 5.99
CA SER A 74 -4.32 -8.17 6.58
C SER A 74 -3.79 -9.58 6.34
N LEU A 75 -2.48 -9.68 6.18
CA LEU A 75 -1.70 -10.91 6.18
C LEU A 75 -0.76 -10.98 7.39
N GLY A 76 -0.88 -10.05 8.35
CA GLY A 76 -0.03 -9.95 9.54
C GLY A 76 1.17 -9.01 9.38
N GLU A 77 1.17 -8.15 8.35
CA GLU A 77 2.20 -7.16 8.09
C GLU A 77 2.40 -6.16 9.24
N GLY A 78 3.62 -5.66 9.38
CA GLY A 78 4.04 -4.86 10.53
C GLY A 78 4.83 -5.65 11.55
N GLY A 79 5.10 -5.04 12.72
CA GLY A 79 5.80 -5.72 13.81
C GLY A 79 7.22 -6.18 13.53
N THR A 80 7.78 -5.79 12.39
CA THR A 80 9.06 -6.29 11.91
C THR A 80 10.22 -5.96 12.87
N PRO A 81 11.29 -6.78 12.92
CA PRO A 81 12.39 -6.57 13.86
C PRO A 81 13.08 -5.22 13.69
N LEU A 82 13.53 -4.66 14.81
CA LEU A 82 14.51 -3.59 14.87
C LEU A 82 15.82 -4.18 15.41
N VAL A 83 16.71 -4.59 14.50
CA VAL A 83 17.91 -5.35 14.81
C VAL A 83 19.05 -4.40 15.16
N HIS A 84 19.59 -4.50 16.37
CA HIS A 84 20.81 -3.79 16.73
C HIS A 84 22.02 -4.46 16.07
N THR A 85 22.87 -3.70 15.38
CA THR A 85 23.99 -4.25 14.61
C THR A 85 25.33 -3.83 15.18
N ASP A 86 25.68 -4.33 16.36
CA ASP A 86 26.87 -3.94 17.13
C ASP A 86 28.15 -3.93 16.29
N ARG A 87 28.49 -5.07 15.66
CA ARG A 87 29.74 -5.23 14.89
C ARG A 87 29.85 -4.30 13.68
N LEU A 88 28.73 -4.03 13.01
CA LEU A 88 28.71 -3.09 11.89
C LEU A 88 28.79 -1.65 12.40
N GLY A 89 28.12 -1.36 13.51
CA GLY A 89 28.21 -0.08 14.22
C GLY A 89 29.66 0.25 14.59
N GLU A 90 30.36 -0.68 15.24
CA GLU A 90 31.79 -0.54 15.58
C GLU A 90 32.66 -0.23 14.34
N THR A 91 32.43 -0.96 13.23
CA THR A 91 33.18 -0.75 11.99
C THR A 91 32.95 0.64 11.39
N LEU A 92 31.77 1.22 11.60
CA LEU A 92 31.36 2.53 11.08
C LEU A 92 31.56 3.67 12.10
N GLY A 93 32.03 3.38 13.32
CA GLY A 93 32.14 4.37 14.40
C GLY A 93 30.77 4.85 14.94
N MET A 94 29.78 3.97 14.95
CA MET A 94 28.41 4.24 15.40
C MET A 94 28.04 3.37 16.60
N ASP A 95 27.70 4.00 17.74
CA ASP A 95 27.32 3.30 18.97
C ASP A 95 25.87 2.78 18.98
N ALA A 96 25.05 3.23 18.03
CA ALA A 96 23.62 2.95 17.98
C ALA A 96 23.14 2.76 16.54
N LEU A 97 23.63 1.69 15.89
CA LEU A 97 23.22 1.32 14.53
C LEU A 97 22.17 0.22 14.55
N TYR A 98 21.02 0.49 13.94
CA TYR A 98 19.90 -0.45 13.86
C TYR A 98 19.45 -0.66 12.41
N ILE A 99 18.98 -1.88 12.12
CA ILE A 99 18.30 -2.23 10.88
C ILE A 99 16.83 -2.50 11.18
N LYS A 100 15.93 -1.76 10.53
CA LYS A 100 14.50 -2.06 10.51
C LYS A 100 14.25 -3.08 9.40
N ASP A 101 14.13 -4.36 9.75
CA ASP A 101 14.09 -5.45 8.78
C ASP A 101 12.68 -5.69 8.24
N GLU A 102 12.30 -4.92 7.21
CA GLU A 102 11.01 -5.06 6.53
C GLU A 102 10.93 -6.25 5.58
N SER A 103 11.98 -7.07 5.44
CA SER A 103 11.96 -8.25 4.58
C SER A 103 11.09 -9.38 5.14
N LEU A 104 10.82 -9.37 6.46
CA LEU A 104 9.99 -10.37 7.13
C LEU A 104 8.49 -10.09 7.09
N ASN A 105 8.04 -9.10 6.31
CA ASN A 105 6.63 -8.94 6.03
C ASN A 105 6.10 -10.11 5.17
N PRO A 106 4.77 -10.36 5.13
CA PRO A 106 4.17 -11.53 4.48
C PRO A 106 4.52 -11.72 2.99
N THR A 107 4.89 -10.64 2.29
CA THR A 107 5.23 -10.65 0.86
C THR A 107 6.71 -10.33 0.63
N GLY A 108 7.57 -10.62 1.62
CA GLY A 108 9.03 -10.48 1.53
C GLY A 108 9.56 -9.04 1.46
N SER A 109 8.71 -8.02 1.65
CA SER A 109 9.13 -6.62 1.54
C SER A 109 8.21 -5.64 2.26
N PHE A 110 8.69 -4.41 2.44
CA PHE A 110 7.89 -3.30 3.03
C PHE A 110 6.62 -2.95 2.25
N LYS A 111 6.51 -3.37 0.97
CA LYS A 111 5.33 -3.09 0.13
C LYS A 111 4.06 -3.69 0.70
N ALA A 112 4.17 -4.73 1.53
CA ALA A 112 3.06 -5.28 2.28
C ALA A 112 2.26 -4.22 3.05
N ARG A 113 2.93 -3.25 3.67
CA ARG A 113 2.29 -2.20 4.48
C ARG A 113 1.44 -1.24 3.65
N GLY A 114 1.93 -0.85 2.48
CA GLY A 114 1.21 0.07 1.60
C GLY A 114 0.04 -0.63 0.91
N LEU A 115 0.28 -1.84 0.39
CA LEU A 115 -0.72 -2.55 -0.39
C LEU A 115 -1.83 -3.14 0.48
N CYS A 116 -1.57 -3.50 1.75
CA CYS A 116 -2.67 -3.86 2.65
C CYS A 116 -3.63 -2.68 2.86
N MET A 117 -3.10 -1.46 3.03
CA MET A 117 -3.91 -0.25 3.17
C MET A 117 -4.66 0.06 1.88
N ALA A 118 -3.96 0.11 0.75
CA ALA A 118 -4.54 0.47 -0.53
C ALA A 118 -5.65 -0.51 -0.94
N VAL A 119 -5.43 -1.82 -0.77
CA VAL A 119 -6.44 -2.83 -1.10
C VAL A 119 -7.62 -2.77 -0.13
N SER A 120 -7.39 -2.64 1.17
CA SER A 120 -8.46 -2.51 2.17
C SER A 120 -9.34 -1.30 1.90
N ARG A 121 -8.72 -0.14 1.66
CA ARG A 121 -9.43 1.11 1.41
C ARG A 121 -10.12 1.11 0.04
N ALA A 122 -9.51 0.54 -1.00
CA ALA A 122 -10.17 0.37 -2.28
C ALA A 122 -11.43 -0.51 -2.17
N ALA A 123 -11.34 -1.62 -1.44
CA ALA A 123 -12.48 -2.50 -1.20
C ALA A 123 -13.60 -1.78 -0.44
N GLU A 124 -13.26 -1.02 0.61
CA GLU A 124 -14.20 -0.21 1.41
C GLU A 124 -14.93 0.83 0.56
N LEU A 125 -14.21 1.48 -0.36
CA LEU A 125 -14.76 2.49 -1.27
C LEU A 125 -15.44 1.89 -2.50
N GLY A 126 -15.59 0.56 -2.57
CA GLY A 126 -16.37 -0.13 -3.59
C GLY A 126 -15.62 -0.42 -4.90
N ALA A 127 -14.29 -0.44 -4.90
CA ALA A 127 -13.52 -0.89 -6.06
C ALA A 127 -13.85 -2.36 -6.37
N THR A 128 -14.11 -2.66 -7.64
CA THR A 128 -14.49 -4.00 -8.11
C THR A 128 -13.33 -4.78 -8.72
N ALA A 129 -12.24 -4.11 -9.06
CA ALA A 129 -11.00 -4.68 -9.61
C ALA A 129 -9.85 -3.70 -9.42
N LEU A 130 -8.63 -4.22 -9.29
CA LEU A 130 -7.41 -3.43 -9.07
C LEU A 130 -6.43 -3.62 -10.22
N ALA A 131 -5.74 -2.54 -10.60
CA ALA A 131 -4.66 -2.58 -11.57
C ALA A 131 -3.37 -1.98 -11.00
N ILE A 132 -2.23 -2.58 -11.31
CA ILE A 132 -0.92 -2.01 -10.99
C ILE A 132 0.10 -2.22 -12.11
N PRO A 133 0.75 -1.16 -12.62
CA PRO A 133 1.95 -1.25 -13.42
C PRO A 133 3.17 -1.41 -12.50
N SER A 134 3.67 -2.63 -12.32
CA SER A 134 4.84 -2.87 -11.46
C SER A 134 5.62 -4.12 -11.85
N ALA A 135 6.94 -4.00 -11.91
CA ALA A 135 7.89 -5.07 -12.23
C ALA A 135 8.59 -5.66 -10.98
N GLY A 136 7.98 -5.56 -9.80
CA GLY A 136 8.66 -5.91 -8.55
C GLY A 136 7.73 -6.13 -7.36
N ASN A 137 8.26 -5.96 -6.15
CA ASN A 137 7.59 -6.21 -4.87
C ASN A 137 6.16 -5.65 -4.74
N ALA A 138 5.84 -4.51 -5.37
CA ALA A 138 4.50 -3.94 -5.29
C ALA A 138 3.45 -4.78 -6.05
N ALA A 139 3.85 -5.41 -7.16
CA ALA A 139 2.98 -6.32 -7.91
C ALA A 139 2.63 -7.58 -7.09
N GLY A 140 3.65 -8.25 -6.54
CA GLY A 140 3.46 -9.42 -5.69
C GLY A 140 2.61 -9.11 -4.47
N ALA A 141 2.89 -7.98 -3.79
CA ALA A 141 2.07 -7.54 -2.67
C ALA A 141 0.62 -7.25 -3.08
N MET A 142 0.40 -6.45 -4.14
CA MET A 142 -0.95 -6.15 -4.61
C MET A 142 -1.73 -7.43 -4.93
N ALA A 143 -1.11 -8.37 -5.65
CA ALA A 143 -1.72 -9.66 -5.98
C ALA A 143 -2.10 -10.46 -4.72
N ALA A 144 -1.22 -10.54 -3.72
CA ALA A 144 -1.49 -11.26 -2.48
C ALA A 144 -2.66 -10.66 -1.68
N TYR A 145 -2.69 -9.34 -1.51
CA TYR A 145 -3.78 -8.67 -0.77
C TYR A 145 -5.09 -8.68 -1.56
N ALA A 146 -5.05 -8.48 -2.88
CA ALA A 146 -6.24 -8.56 -3.72
C ALA A 146 -6.87 -9.96 -3.67
N ALA A 147 -6.05 -11.02 -3.73
CA ALA A 147 -6.51 -12.39 -3.56
C ALA A 147 -7.18 -12.61 -2.19
N LYS A 148 -6.60 -12.07 -1.11
CA LYS A 148 -7.19 -12.14 0.23
C LYS A 148 -8.51 -11.37 0.33
N ALA A 149 -8.63 -10.24 -0.39
CA ALA A 149 -9.83 -9.41 -0.45
C ALA A 149 -10.92 -9.96 -1.39
N GLY A 150 -10.60 -10.96 -2.21
CA GLY A 150 -11.50 -11.46 -3.26
C GLY A 150 -11.66 -10.50 -4.43
N LEU A 151 -10.71 -9.58 -4.64
CA LEU A 151 -10.71 -8.63 -5.75
C LEU A 151 -9.86 -9.13 -6.93
N PRO A 152 -10.36 -9.05 -8.18
CA PRO A 152 -9.55 -9.27 -9.37
C PRO A 152 -8.33 -8.32 -9.40
N ALA A 153 -7.16 -8.90 -9.65
CA ALA A 153 -5.90 -8.17 -9.72
C ALA A 153 -5.32 -8.23 -11.14
N TYR A 154 -5.07 -7.06 -11.74
CA TYR A 154 -4.46 -6.91 -13.05
C TYR A 154 -3.07 -6.29 -12.90
N VAL A 155 -2.05 -6.97 -13.41
CA VAL A 155 -0.65 -6.59 -13.23
C VAL A 155 0.00 -6.44 -14.59
N PHE A 156 0.56 -5.26 -14.84
CA PHE A 156 1.24 -4.94 -16.09
C PHE A 156 2.74 -4.86 -15.83
N MET A 157 3.51 -5.72 -16.49
CA MET A 157 4.95 -5.82 -16.31
C MET A 157 5.69 -5.80 -17.64
N PRO A 158 6.89 -5.19 -17.73
CA PRO A 158 7.82 -5.43 -18.82
C PRO A 158 8.14 -6.91 -19.00
N ARG A 159 8.30 -7.37 -20.24
CA ARG A 159 8.62 -8.77 -20.57
C ARG A 159 9.95 -9.26 -19.98
N ASP A 160 10.89 -8.36 -19.73
CA ASP A 160 12.19 -8.63 -19.12
C ASP A 160 12.16 -8.63 -17.59
N THR A 161 10.98 -8.50 -16.97
CA THR A 161 10.81 -8.58 -15.52
C THR A 161 11.36 -9.91 -14.97
N PRO A 162 12.13 -9.90 -13.87
CA PRO A 162 12.62 -11.11 -13.25
C PRO A 162 11.50 -12.12 -12.97
N ALA A 163 11.72 -13.38 -13.35
CA ALA A 163 10.71 -14.44 -13.29
C ALA A 163 10.08 -14.61 -11.89
N ALA A 164 10.83 -14.34 -10.82
CA ALA A 164 10.33 -14.43 -9.45
C ALA A 164 9.09 -13.55 -9.21
N PHE A 165 9.07 -12.31 -9.69
CA PHE A 165 7.94 -11.39 -9.52
C PHE A 165 6.73 -11.80 -10.36
N ILE A 166 6.98 -12.31 -11.57
CA ILE A 166 5.93 -12.83 -12.46
C ILE A 166 5.27 -14.06 -11.82
N ILE A 167 6.08 -15.01 -11.34
CA ILE A 167 5.61 -16.24 -10.69
C ILE A 167 4.81 -15.92 -9.42
N GLU A 168 5.30 -15.00 -8.59
CA GLU A 168 4.59 -14.57 -7.37
C GLU A 168 3.19 -14.05 -7.70
N CYS A 169 3.04 -13.21 -8.74
CA CYS A 169 1.74 -12.68 -9.14
C CYS A 169 0.79 -13.78 -9.64
N TYR A 170 1.27 -14.69 -10.49
CA TYR A 170 0.48 -15.83 -10.94
C TYR A 170 0.08 -16.77 -9.80
N ALA A 171 0.98 -17.01 -8.84
CA ALA A 171 0.71 -17.87 -7.68
C ALA A 171 -0.41 -17.31 -6.79
N HIS A 172 -0.56 -15.98 -6.74
CA HIS A 172 -1.68 -15.31 -6.08
C HIS A 172 -2.91 -15.12 -6.97
N GLY A 173 -2.90 -15.63 -8.21
CA GLY A 173 -4.07 -15.60 -9.10
C GLY A 173 -4.27 -14.28 -9.85
N ALA A 174 -3.27 -13.40 -9.90
CA ALA A 174 -3.37 -12.17 -10.67
C ALA A 174 -3.34 -12.42 -12.19
N HIS A 175 -4.05 -11.59 -12.93
CA HIS A 175 -3.97 -11.49 -14.38
C HIS A 175 -2.72 -10.67 -14.74
N VAL A 176 -1.66 -11.34 -15.18
CA VAL A 176 -0.41 -10.67 -15.58
C VAL A 176 -0.38 -10.47 -17.09
N GLU A 177 -0.21 -9.22 -17.52
CA GLU A 177 0.03 -8.86 -18.92
C GLU A 177 1.50 -8.44 -19.09
N LEU A 178 2.25 -9.21 -19.90
CA LEU A 178 3.65 -8.93 -20.18
C LEU A 178 3.78 -8.04 -21.42
N ILE A 179 4.29 -6.83 -21.21
CA ILE A 179 4.40 -5.77 -22.21
C ILE A 179 5.79 -5.80 -22.84
N ASP A 180 5.83 -5.72 -24.17
CA ASP A 180 7.07 -5.51 -24.91
C ASP A 180 7.42 -4.02 -24.88
N GLY A 181 7.96 -3.57 -23.74
CA GLY A 181 8.19 -2.17 -23.43
C GLY A 181 8.69 -1.96 -22.01
N LEU A 182 8.76 -0.70 -21.60
CA LEU A 182 9.21 -0.28 -20.28
C LEU A 182 8.05 -0.19 -19.29
N ILE A 183 8.39 0.03 -18.01
CA ILE A 183 7.40 0.22 -16.95
C ILE A 183 6.50 1.44 -17.20
N THR A 184 7.00 2.44 -17.92
CA THR A 184 6.23 3.62 -18.35
C THR A 184 5.11 3.23 -19.32
N ASP A 185 5.38 2.29 -20.23
CA ASP A 185 4.40 1.82 -21.21
C ASP A 185 3.31 0.99 -20.50
N CYS A 186 3.71 0.18 -19.51
CA CYS A 186 2.76 -0.50 -18.63
C CYS A 186 1.82 0.49 -17.92
N GLY A 187 2.38 1.59 -17.40
CA GLY A 187 1.60 2.65 -16.76
C GLY A 187 0.65 3.37 -17.71
N GLN A 188 1.06 3.59 -18.96
CA GLN A 188 0.22 4.16 -20.00
C GLN A 188 -0.98 3.25 -20.33
N ILE A 189 -0.74 1.94 -20.48
CA ILE A 189 -1.79 0.96 -20.75
C ILE A 189 -2.84 0.96 -19.63
N VAL A 190 -2.42 1.00 -18.37
CA VAL A 190 -3.35 1.11 -17.22
C VAL A 190 -4.15 2.40 -17.31
N ALA A 191 -3.50 3.55 -17.57
CA ALA A 191 -4.18 4.83 -17.66
C ALA A 191 -5.21 4.91 -18.79
N GLU A 192 -4.95 4.27 -19.93
CA GLU A 192 -5.85 4.26 -21.09
C GLU A 192 -7.05 3.32 -20.94
N ARG A 193 -6.87 2.20 -20.23
CA ARG A 193 -7.87 1.12 -20.16
C ARG A 193 -8.68 1.11 -18.88
N LYS A 194 -8.16 1.65 -17.76
CA LYS A 194 -8.78 1.49 -16.43
C LYS A 194 -10.26 1.86 -16.38
N ASP A 195 -10.67 2.94 -17.05
CA ASP A 195 -12.05 3.41 -17.00
C ASP A 195 -13.00 2.49 -17.80
N GLN A 196 -12.52 1.93 -18.91
CA GLN A 196 -13.30 1.02 -19.76
C GLN A 196 -13.42 -0.37 -19.14
N GLU A 197 -12.38 -0.80 -18.44
CA GLU A 197 -12.28 -2.14 -17.84
C GLU A 197 -12.74 -2.17 -16.37
N GLY A 198 -13.05 -1.01 -15.77
CA GLY A 198 -13.51 -0.88 -14.39
C GLY A 198 -12.41 -1.16 -13.35
N TRP A 199 -11.15 -0.84 -13.66
CA TRP A 199 -10.04 -1.03 -12.75
C TRP A 199 -9.77 0.22 -11.92
N PHE A 200 -9.44 0.01 -10.65
CA PHE A 200 -8.85 1.05 -9.83
C PHE A 200 -7.32 0.92 -9.82
N ASP A 201 -6.64 1.97 -10.28
CA ASP A 201 -5.17 2.03 -10.34
C ASP A 201 -4.60 2.26 -8.93
N VAL A 202 -3.86 1.29 -8.40
CA VAL A 202 -3.18 1.35 -7.09
C VAL A 202 -1.66 1.50 -7.24
N SER A 203 -1.21 2.07 -8.36
CA SER A 203 0.19 2.48 -8.53
C SER A 203 0.63 3.48 -7.47
N THR A 204 1.94 3.58 -7.30
CA THR A 204 2.54 4.48 -6.30
C THR A 204 2.08 5.92 -6.53
N LEU A 205 1.61 6.55 -5.45
CA LEU A 205 1.01 7.88 -5.40
C LEU A 205 -0.40 8.00 -5.99
N LYS A 206 -1.04 6.87 -6.29
CA LYS A 206 -2.43 6.78 -6.75
C LYS A 206 -3.27 5.84 -5.88
N GLU A 207 -2.76 5.40 -4.75
CA GLU A 207 -3.54 4.66 -3.77
C GLU A 207 -4.79 5.47 -3.34
N PRO A 208 -5.90 4.81 -2.96
CA PRO A 208 -7.16 5.47 -2.62
C PRO A 208 -7.13 6.20 -1.28
#